data_AF-A0A7K9K7Q7-F1
#
_entry.id   AF-A0A7K9K7Q7-F1
#
_cell.length_a   1.000
_cell.length_b   1.000
_cell.length_c   1.000
_cell.angle_alpha   90.00
_cell.angle_beta   90.00
_cell.angle_gamma   90.00
#
_symmetry.space_group_name_H-M   'P 1'
#
loop_
_entity.id
_entity.type
_entity.pdbx_description
1 polymer ?
#
loop_
_entity_poly.entity_id
_entity_poly.type
_entity_poly.pdbx_seq_one_letter_code
_entity_poly.pdbx_strand_id
1 'polypeptide(L)'
;IFRGTLSKRGVRVITGLGKYFRQIDENRNGLLSRAALKEALKVFHLEMPEGDFESLWLILDDSKSDKVDYGEFTHAIFGEMNEYRKTSVRKAYMKLDFNKTGSVPMADVRKCYCAK
;
A
#
# COMPACT_ATOMS: atom_id res chain seq x y z
N ILE A 1 -1.43 -18.31 -6.15
CA ILE A 1 -1.09 -17.85 -7.52
C ILE A 1 -0.86 -16.34 -7.56
N PHE A 2 -1.83 -15.55 -7.08
CA PHE A 2 -1.78 -14.09 -7.03
C PHE A 2 -0.52 -13.50 -6.33
N ARG A 3 -0.16 -13.97 -5.12
CA ARG A 3 1.09 -13.53 -4.47
C ARG A 3 2.36 -13.87 -5.26
N GLY A 4 2.35 -14.98 -6.01
CA GLY A 4 3.49 -15.40 -6.83
C GLY A 4 3.69 -14.51 -8.07
N THR A 5 2.60 -14.05 -8.70
CA THR A 5 2.67 -13.11 -9.83
C THR A 5 3.13 -11.73 -9.37
N LEU A 6 2.65 -11.27 -8.21
CA LEU A 6 3.09 -10.02 -7.58
C LEU A 6 4.57 -10.03 -7.20
N SER A 7 5.06 -11.12 -6.62
CA SER A 7 6.48 -11.28 -6.28
C SER A 7 7.39 -11.17 -7.50
N LYS A 8 6.98 -11.75 -8.65
CA LYS A 8 7.73 -11.69 -9.91
C LYS A 8 7.72 -10.30 -10.57
N ARG A 9 6.63 -9.54 -10.43
CA ARG A 9 6.50 -8.19 -11.01
C ARG A 9 7.12 -7.08 -10.15
N GLY A 10 7.40 -7.39 -8.88
CA GLY A 10 8.28 -6.61 -8.01
C GLY A 10 7.73 -5.24 -7.60
N VAL A 11 8.66 -4.38 -7.14
CA VAL A 11 8.36 -3.08 -6.49
C VAL A 11 7.61 -2.11 -7.40
N ARG A 12 7.73 -2.21 -8.72
CA ARG A 12 7.08 -1.30 -9.68
C ARG A 12 5.57 -1.42 -9.65
N VAL A 13 5.03 -2.64 -9.65
CA VAL A 13 3.58 -2.86 -9.55
C VAL A 13 3.07 -2.39 -8.19
N ILE A 14 3.80 -2.69 -7.10
CA ILE A 14 3.43 -2.28 -5.74
C ILE A 14 3.33 -0.76 -5.61
N THR A 15 4.38 -0.06 -6.02
CA THR A 15 4.42 1.41 -5.95
C THR A 15 3.40 2.05 -6.89
N GLY A 16 3.18 1.48 -8.08
CA GLY A 16 2.17 1.94 -9.03
C GLY A 16 0.76 1.78 -8.49
N LEU A 17 0.43 0.60 -7.94
CA LEU A 17 -0.88 0.29 -7.38
C LEU A 17 -1.23 1.23 -6.21
N GLY A 18 -0.28 1.46 -5.30
CA GLY A 18 -0.48 2.42 -4.21
C GLY A 18 -0.60 3.88 -4.66
N LYS A 19 0.04 4.27 -5.78
CA LYS A 19 -0.17 5.59 -6.39
C LYS A 19 -1.57 5.68 -7.01
N TYR A 20 -2.00 4.64 -7.71
CA TYR A 20 -3.31 4.57 -8.33
C TYR A 20 -4.43 4.65 -7.29
N PHE A 21 -4.30 3.92 -6.17
CA PHE A 21 -5.24 4.00 -5.05
C PHE A 21 -5.38 5.41 -4.49
N ARG A 22 -4.27 6.12 -4.27
CA ARG A 22 -4.33 7.54 -3.84
C ARG A 22 -4.93 8.48 -4.89
N GLN A 23 -4.87 8.12 -6.17
CA GLN A 23 -5.44 8.94 -7.24
C GLN A 23 -6.97 8.78 -7.31
N ILE A 24 -7.48 7.56 -7.09
CA ILE A 24 -8.91 7.28 -7.09
C ILE A 24 -9.59 7.60 -5.74
N ASP A 25 -8.82 7.65 -4.65
CA ASP A 25 -9.26 8.04 -3.30
C ASP A 25 -9.33 9.58 -3.16
N GLU A 26 -10.32 10.19 -3.82
CA GLU A 26 -10.50 11.65 -3.87
C GLU A 26 -10.71 12.27 -2.48
N ASN A 27 -11.44 11.58 -1.61
CA ASN A 27 -11.76 12.03 -0.26
C ASN A 27 -10.69 11.64 0.78
N ARG A 28 -9.63 10.93 0.35
CA ARG A 28 -8.50 10.50 1.18
C ARG A 28 -8.92 9.70 2.42
N ASN A 29 -9.98 8.92 2.29
CA ASN A 29 -10.51 8.13 3.39
C ASN A 29 -9.87 6.75 3.50
N GLY A 30 -9.01 6.35 2.55
CA GLY A 30 -8.36 5.05 2.57
C GLY A 30 -9.22 3.90 2.02
N LEU A 31 -10.43 4.18 1.53
CA LEU A 31 -11.42 3.16 1.20
C LEU A 31 -11.68 3.08 -0.31
N LEU A 32 -11.76 1.86 -0.84
CA LEU A 32 -12.13 1.60 -2.23
C LEU A 32 -13.43 0.83 -2.31
N SER A 33 -14.25 1.17 -3.31
CA SER A 33 -15.39 0.35 -3.69
C SER A 33 -14.93 -0.90 -4.44
N ARG A 34 -15.82 -1.88 -4.52
CA ARG A 34 -15.59 -3.12 -5.27
C ARG A 34 -15.20 -2.88 -6.73
N ALA A 35 -15.90 -1.97 -7.40
CA ALA A 35 -15.62 -1.61 -8.78
C ALA A 35 -14.23 -0.96 -8.93
N ALA A 36 -13.86 -0.07 -8.00
CA ALA A 36 -12.57 0.60 -8.01
C ALA A 36 -11.40 -0.38 -7.81
N LEU A 37 -11.54 -1.33 -6.89
CA LEU A 37 -10.53 -2.37 -6.69
C LEU A 37 -10.39 -3.26 -7.93
N LYS A 38 -11.51 -3.67 -8.54
CA LYS A 38 -11.51 -4.54 -9.73
C LYS A 38 -10.86 -3.85 -10.92
N GLU A 39 -11.15 -2.56 -11.13
CA GLU A 39 -10.50 -1.77 -12.18
C GLU A 39 -9.00 -1.61 -11.93
N ALA A 40 -8.59 -1.37 -10.68
CA ALA A 40 -7.17 -1.32 -10.34
C ALA A 40 -6.46 -2.64 -10.66
N LEU A 41 -7.05 -3.79 -10.32
CA LEU A 41 -6.46 -5.08 -10.67
C LEU A 41 -6.31 -5.25 -12.19
N LYS A 42 -7.29 -4.79 -12.97
CA LYS A 42 -7.24 -4.80 -14.43
C LYS A 42 -6.12 -3.94 -15.00
N VAL A 43 -6.02 -2.68 -14.57
CA VAL A 43 -4.99 -1.71 -15.01
C VAL A 43 -3.57 -2.24 -14.77
N PHE A 44 -3.37 -2.96 -13.67
CA PHE A 44 -2.06 -3.54 -13.32
C PHE A 44 -1.88 -4.98 -13.82
N HIS A 45 -2.77 -5.46 -14.69
CA HIS A 45 -2.78 -6.81 -15.28
C HIS A 45 -2.78 -7.93 -14.23
N LEU A 46 -3.41 -7.70 -13.09
CA LEU A 46 -3.57 -8.62 -11.96
C LEU A 46 -4.97 -9.25 -11.94
N GLU A 47 -5.60 -9.36 -13.11
CA GLU A 47 -6.90 -9.98 -13.29
C GLU A 47 -6.92 -11.41 -12.74
N MET A 48 -8.03 -11.77 -12.13
CA MET A 48 -8.28 -13.11 -11.59
C MET A 48 -9.71 -13.54 -11.93
N PRO A 49 -10.00 -14.85 -11.93
CA PRO A 49 -11.35 -15.35 -12.12
C PRO A 49 -12.33 -14.72 -11.14
N GLU A 50 -13.59 -14.51 -11.55
CA GLU A 50 -14.60 -13.85 -10.72
C GLU A 50 -14.76 -14.52 -9.36
N GLY A 51 -14.80 -15.86 -9.32
CA GLY A 51 -14.93 -16.60 -8.05
C GLY A 51 -13.77 -16.37 -7.08
N ASP A 52 -12.55 -16.19 -7.60
CA ASP A 52 -11.38 -15.89 -6.77
C ASP A 52 -11.46 -14.44 -6.26
N PHE A 53 -11.96 -13.52 -7.07
CA PHE A 53 -12.17 -12.13 -6.68
C PHE A 53 -13.25 -12.00 -5.60
N GLU A 54 -14.37 -12.73 -5.72
CA GLU A 54 -15.43 -12.76 -4.71
C GLU A 54 -14.91 -13.27 -3.37
N SER A 55 -14.11 -14.35 -3.41
CA SER A 55 -13.48 -14.92 -2.22
C SER A 55 -12.51 -13.91 -1.58
N LEU A 56 -11.73 -13.21 -2.39
CA LEU A 56 -10.86 -12.13 -1.93
C LEU A 56 -11.66 -10.97 -1.34
N TRP A 57 -12.75 -10.56 -1.98
CA TRP A 57 -13.62 -9.48 -1.52
C TRP A 57 -14.23 -9.80 -0.17
N LEU A 58 -14.73 -11.03 0.03
CA LEU A 58 -15.31 -11.47 1.29
C LEU A 58 -14.30 -11.43 2.45
N ILE A 59 -13.02 -11.69 2.18
CA ILE A 59 -11.96 -11.60 3.19
C ILE A 59 -11.63 -10.15 3.54
N LEU A 60 -11.76 -9.23 2.57
CA LEU A 60 -11.38 -7.82 2.74
C LEU A 60 -12.53 -6.97 3.33
N ASP A 61 -13.78 -7.27 2.98
CA ASP A 61 -14.96 -6.56 3.47
C ASP A 61 -15.60 -7.26 4.67
N ASP A 62 -14.81 -7.48 5.73
CA ASP A 62 -15.27 -8.14 6.96
C ASP A 62 -16.44 -7.39 7.62
N SER A 63 -16.46 -6.06 7.47
CA SER A 63 -17.49 -5.17 8.00
C SER A 63 -18.77 -5.09 7.15
N LYS A 64 -18.81 -5.72 5.97
CA LYS A 64 -19.92 -5.62 4.98
C LYS A 64 -20.28 -4.17 4.65
N SER A 65 -19.27 -3.31 4.58
CA SER A 65 -19.44 -1.88 4.27
C SER A 65 -19.50 -1.60 2.77
N ASP A 66 -19.33 -2.64 1.94
CA ASP A 66 -19.16 -2.55 0.48
C ASP A 66 -17.94 -1.69 0.08
N LYS A 67 -17.01 -1.53 1.03
CA LYS A 67 -15.76 -0.79 0.88
C LYS A 67 -14.65 -1.54 1.58
N VAL A 68 -13.45 -1.41 1.04
CA VAL A 68 -12.25 -2.06 1.60
C VAL A 68 -11.17 -1.03 1.84
N ASP A 69 -10.48 -1.16 2.98
CA ASP A 69 -9.28 -0.39 3.26
C ASP A 69 -8.14 -0.89 2.35
N TYR A 70 -7.65 -0.03 1.46
CA TYR A 70 -6.58 -0.44 0.55
C TYR A 70 -5.21 -0.55 1.24
N GLY A 71 -5.04 0.08 2.40
CA GLY A 71 -3.91 -0.15 3.29
C GLY A 71 -3.91 -1.58 3.83
N GLU A 72 -5.05 -2.06 4.31
CA GLU A 72 -5.22 -3.45 4.74
C GLU A 72 -5.06 -4.43 3.58
N PHE A 73 -5.66 -4.14 2.43
CA PHE A 73 -5.48 -4.93 1.20
C PHE A 73 -4.00 -5.08 0.82
N THR A 74 -3.28 -3.95 0.77
CA THR A 74 -1.86 -3.95 0.42
C THR A 74 -1.04 -4.69 1.47
N HIS A 75 -1.34 -4.52 2.75
CA HIS A 75 -0.68 -5.28 3.82
C HIS A 75 -0.95 -6.79 3.71
N ALA A 76 -2.20 -7.18 3.47
CA ALA A 76 -2.60 -8.57 3.29
C ALA A 76 -1.90 -9.21 2.09
N ILE A 77 -1.67 -8.49 0.99
CA ILE A 77 -1.02 -9.06 -0.18
C ILE A 77 0.51 -9.10 -0.02
N PHE A 78 1.10 -7.98 0.40
CA PHE A 78 2.55 -7.80 0.42
C PHE A 78 3.20 -8.41 1.66
N GLY A 79 2.43 -8.57 2.74
CA GLY A 79 2.92 -9.03 4.03
C GLY A 79 3.87 -8.05 4.69
N GLU A 80 4.49 -8.50 5.78
CA GLU A 80 5.49 -7.70 6.47
C GLU A 80 6.79 -7.54 5.67
N MET A 81 7.39 -6.37 5.85
CA MET A 81 8.75 -6.12 5.39
C MET A 81 9.74 -7.05 6.12
N ASN A 82 10.63 -7.71 5.39
CA ASN A 82 11.67 -8.52 6.02
C ASN A 82 12.63 -7.69 6.90
N GLU A 83 13.34 -8.33 7.83
CA GLU A 83 14.19 -7.62 8.79
C GLU A 83 15.35 -6.84 8.14
N TYR A 84 15.88 -7.32 7.02
CA TYR A 84 16.89 -6.59 6.26
C TYR A 84 16.36 -5.22 5.78
N ARG A 85 15.17 -5.21 5.17
CA ARG A 85 14.53 -3.97 4.71
C ARG A 85 14.07 -3.10 5.89
N LYS A 86 13.52 -3.68 6.95
CA LYS A 86 13.14 -2.96 8.18
C LYS A 86 14.36 -2.26 8.79
N THR A 87 15.52 -2.91 8.83
CA THR A 87 16.76 -2.32 9.35
C THR A 87 17.19 -1.09 8.56
N SER A 88 17.13 -1.14 7.23
CA SER A 88 17.44 0.02 6.38
C SER A 88 16.47 1.18 6.61
N VAL A 89 15.17 0.90 6.74
CA VAL A 89 14.14 1.91 7.03
C VAL A 89 14.36 2.53 8.41
N ARG A 90 14.61 1.72 9.45
CA ARG A 90 14.90 2.20 10.81
C ARG A 90 16.10 3.14 10.83
N LYS A 91 17.20 2.79 10.14
CA LYS A 91 18.38 3.65 10.04
C LYS A 91 18.06 5.01 9.40
N ALA A 92 17.27 5.02 8.33
CA ALA A 92 16.85 6.26 7.68
C ALA A 92 15.93 7.09 8.59
N TYR A 93 14.97 6.44 9.25
CA TYR A 93 14.06 7.08 10.19
C TYR A 93 14.79 7.72 11.36
N MET A 94 15.76 7.03 11.98
CA MET A 94 16.56 7.58 13.08
C MET A 94 17.38 8.81 12.69
N LYS A 95 17.73 8.96 11.40
CA LYS A 95 18.38 10.18 10.90
C LYS A 95 17.40 11.33 10.70
N LEU A 96 16.14 11.03 10.38
CA LEU A 96 15.09 12.02 10.18
C LEU A 96 14.50 12.50 11.52
N ASP A 97 14.27 11.58 12.47
CA ASP A 97 13.78 11.84 13.83
C ASP A 97 14.96 12.07 14.80
N PHE A 98 15.80 13.07 14.51
CA PHE A 98 17.01 13.35 15.30
C PHE A 98 16.71 13.77 16.74
N ASN A 99 15.53 14.34 16.99
CA ASN A 99 15.02 14.74 18.30
C ASN A 99 14.32 13.60 19.05
N LYS A 100 14.21 12.40 18.43
CA LYS A 100 13.61 11.19 19.01
C LYS A 100 12.19 11.41 19.52
N THR A 101 11.40 12.16 18.78
CA THR A 101 10.00 12.45 19.13
C THR A 101 9.08 11.29 18.76
N GLY A 102 9.54 10.33 17.97
CA GLY A 102 8.70 9.28 17.40
C GLY A 102 7.84 9.78 16.24
N SER A 103 8.10 10.99 15.74
CA SER A 103 7.43 11.57 14.59
C SER A 103 8.40 12.37 13.74
N VAL A 104 8.17 12.45 12.43
CA VAL A 104 9.02 13.24 11.53
C VAL A 104 8.17 14.34 10.90
N PRO A 105 8.02 15.50 11.57
CA PRO A 105 7.32 16.63 10.98
C PRO A 105 8.12 17.22 9.82
N MET A 106 7.43 17.87 8.88
CA MET A 106 8.09 18.51 7.72
C MET A 106 9.16 19.53 8.12
N ALA A 107 9.03 20.16 9.29
CA ALA A 107 10.03 21.09 9.82
C ALA A 107 11.37 20.39 10.10
N ASP A 108 11.36 19.16 10.59
CA ASP A 108 12.57 18.40 10.90
C ASP A 108 13.25 17.89 9.63
N VAL A 109 12.45 17.46 8.63
CA VAL A 109 12.97 17.11 7.31
C VAL A 109 13.72 18.29 6.68
N ARG A 110 13.16 19.50 6.74
CA ARG A 110 13.76 20.72 6.16
C ARG A 110 15.08 21.14 6.84
N LYS A 111 15.26 20.82 8.12
CA LYS A 111 16.53 21.12 8.83
C LYS A 111 17.67 20.23 8.38
N CYS A 112 17.37 19.00 8.00
CA CYS A 112 18.36 18.00 7.64
C CYS A 112 18.55 17.83 6.12
N TYR A 113 17.57 18.23 5.30
CA TYR A 113 17.57 18.02 3.86
C TYR A 113 17.00 19.25 3.12
N CYS A 114 17.77 19.77 2.17
CA CYS A 114 17.29 20.73 1.19
C CYS A 114 16.95 20.01 -0.12
N ALA A 115 15.71 20.15 -0.60
CA ALA A 115 15.38 19.81 -1.98
C ALA A 115 15.93 20.92 -2.88
N LYS A 116 16.75 20.55 -3.87
CA LYS A 116 17.11 21.46 -4.97
C LYS A 116 15.96 21.56 -5.95
#